data_AF-A0A2E8YH70-F1
#
_entry.id   AF-A0A2E8YH70-F1
#
_cell.length_a   1.000
_cell.length_b   1.000
_cell.length_c   1.000
_cell.angle_alpha   90.00
_cell.angle_beta   90.00
_cell.angle_gamma   90.00
#
_symmetry.space_group_name_H-M   'P 1'
#
loop_
_entity.id
_entity.type
_entity.pdbx_description
1 polymer ?
#
loop_
_entity_poly.entity_id
_entity_poly.type
_entity_poly.pdbx_seq_one_letter_code
_entity_poly.pdbx_strand_id
1 'polypeptide(L)'
;MTLEEVQRAGRAVETAKRVAGAASDTGVQMLDAPVSGGPEGVASATLSFMVGGPETAFHKACPILDVMGKRVLHFGPAGSGQAAKACHNMICGITSLAVRESFALAERLGLDARQFYELCAGAAAQSWILENRCPVPGVADNTPASNSYRPGFAAGLMAKDLRLAQQAASACGQTTPFGAAATERFSAFAVGDDAGLDFSAVYRTLDNQ
;
A
#
# COMPACT_ATOMS: atom_id res chain seq x y z
N MET A 1 24.90 0.32 -7.80
CA MET A 1 23.84 1.35 -7.78
C MET A 1 24.37 2.52 -6.99
N THR A 2 24.65 3.64 -7.65
CA THR A 2 25.29 4.82 -7.02
C THR A 2 24.28 5.62 -6.20
N LEU A 3 24.76 6.41 -5.23
CA LEU A 3 23.92 7.35 -4.46
C LEU A 3 23.16 8.33 -5.36
N GLU A 4 23.75 8.71 -6.51
CA GLU A 4 23.10 9.53 -7.53
C GLU A 4 21.98 8.80 -8.27
N GLU A 5 22.12 7.50 -8.56
CA GLU A 5 21.02 6.69 -9.14
C GLU A 5 19.87 6.48 -8.15
N VAL A 6 20.20 6.38 -6.85
CA VAL A 6 19.22 6.32 -5.74
C VAL A 6 18.52 7.67 -5.54
N GLN A 7 19.21 8.80 -5.74
CA GLN A 7 18.62 10.15 -5.71
C GLN A 7 17.83 10.49 -6.99
N ARG A 8 18.22 9.98 -8.15
CA ARG A 8 17.55 10.22 -9.44
C ARG A 8 16.23 9.45 -9.60
N ALA A 9 16.03 8.40 -8.80
CA ALA A 9 14.79 7.61 -8.71
C ALA A 9 13.87 8.02 -7.52
N GLY A 10 14.20 9.08 -6.79
CA GLY A 10 13.46 9.48 -5.58
C GLY A 10 12.39 10.53 -5.83
N ARG A 11 11.20 10.31 -5.22
CA ARG A 11 9.99 11.16 -5.17
C ARG A 11 9.01 10.95 -6.33
N ALA A 12 8.12 9.96 -6.19
CA ALA A 12 6.98 9.72 -7.10
C ALA A 12 6.13 10.97 -7.33
N VAL A 13 5.93 11.80 -6.30
CA VAL A 13 5.22 13.09 -6.39
C VAL A 13 5.93 14.07 -7.33
N GLU A 14 7.25 14.26 -7.17
CA GLU A 14 8.03 15.17 -8.02
C GLU A 14 8.15 14.63 -9.45
N THR A 15 8.23 13.31 -9.61
CA THR A 15 8.20 12.67 -10.92
C THR A 15 6.88 12.94 -11.62
N ALA A 16 5.74 12.79 -10.94
CA ALA A 16 4.43 13.11 -11.50
C ALA A 16 4.31 14.58 -11.91
N LYS A 17 4.77 15.52 -11.06
CA LYS A 17 4.82 16.95 -11.41
C LYS A 17 5.68 17.23 -12.64
N ARG A 18 6.88 16.64 -12.71
CA ARG A 18 7.81 16.82 -13.83
C ARG A 18 7.23 16.29 -15.14
N VAL A 19 6.64 15.10 -15.12
CA VAL A 19 6.03 14.52 -16.33
C VAL A 19 4.78 15.32 -16.73
N ALA A 20 4.02 15.86 -15.78
CA ALA A 20 2.88 16.72 -16.08
C ALA A 20 3.31 18.05 -16.72
N GLY A 21 4.41 18.65 -16.25
CA GLY A 21 5.01 19.83 -16.88
C GLY A 21 5.44 19.55 -18.32
N ALA A 22 6.20 18.48 -18.54
CA ALA A 22 6.64 18.08 -19.87
C ALA A 22 5.47 17.76 -20.83
N ALA A 23 4.39 17.16 -20.32
CA ALA A 23 3.18 16.93 -21.10
C ALA A 23 2.51 18.26 -21.49
N SER A 24 2.41 19.20 -20.54
CA SER A 24 1.84 20.53 -20.78
C SER A 24 2.58 21.30 -21.86
N ASP A 25 3.92 21.18 -21.92
CA ASP A 25 4.75 21.82 -22.97
C ASP A 25 4.41 21.33 -24.38
N THR A 26 3.78 20.16 -24.49
CA THR A 26 3.30 19.57 -25.76
C THR A 26 1.79 19.76 -25.99
N GLY A 27 1.10 20.49 -25.11
CA GLY A 27 -0.35 20.66 -25.15
C GLY A 27 -1.15 19.45 -24.64
N VAL A 28 -0.49 18.46 -24.03
CA VAL A 28 -1.13 17.26 -23.47
C VAL A 28 -1.45 17.49 -21.99
N GLN A 29 -2.68 17.17 -21.58
CA GLN A 29 -3.05 17.16 -20.16
C GLN A 29 -2.78 15.79 -19.55
N MET A 30 -1.91 15.73 -18.55
CA MET A 30 -1.56 14.51 -17.83
C MET A 30 -2.33 14.40 -16.51
N LEU A 31 -2.71 13.17 -16.15
CA LEU A 31 -3.14 12.79 -14.82
C LEU A 31 -2.19 11.74 -14.24
N ASP A 32 -1.79 11.87 -12.97
CA ASP A 32 -1.25 10.76 -12.19
C ASP A 32 -2.40 10.05 -11.46
N ALA A 33 -2.65 8.79 -11.79
CA ALA A 33 -3.79 8.03 -11.29
C ALA A 33 -3.38 6.67 -10.68
N PRO A 34 -2.54 6.64 -9.62
CA PRO A 34 -2.25 5.39 -8.92
C PRO A 34 -3.51 4.72 -8.36
N VAL A 35 -3.44 3.39 -8.22
CA VAL A 35 -4.58 2.55 -7.85
C VAL A 35 -4.39 1.83 -6.52
N SER A 36 -5.50 1.51 -5.87
CA SER A 36 -5.61 0.55 -4.76
C SER A 36 -6.62 -0.54 -5.13
N GLY A 37 -6.39 -1.79 -4.69
CA GLY A 37 -7.31 -2.91 -4.94
C GLY A 37 -6.67 -4.26 -5.28
N GLY A 38 -5.36 -4.30 -5.57
CA GLY A 38 -4.66 -5.54 -5.91
C GLY A 38 -5.15 -6.22 -7.21
N PRO A 39 -4.59 -7.37 -7.57
CA PRO A 39 -5.05 -8.19 -8.70
C PRO A 39 -6.53 -8.56 -8.61
N GLU A 40 -7.06 -8.74 -7.41
CA GLU A 40 -8.48 -9.05 -7.19
C GLU A 40 -9.36 -7.87 -7.65
N GLY A 41 -8.98 -6.65 -7.29
CA GLY A 41 -9.67 -5.44 -7.73
C GLY A 41 -9.52 -5.14 -9.22
N VAL A 42 -8.39 -5.54 -9.84
CA VAL A 42 -8.22 -5.46 -11.31
C VAL A 42 -9.19 -6.41 -12.00
N ALA A 43 -9.22 -7.68 -11.58
CA ALA A 43 -10.05 -8.71 -12.21
C ALA A 43 -11.56 -8.44 -12.06
N SER A 44 -11.96 -7.78 -10.98
CA SER A 44 -13.36 -7.47 -10.67
C SER A 44 -13.80 -6.04 -11.03
N ALA A 45 -12.92 -5.25 -11.67
CA ALA A 45 -13.16 -3.84 -11.99
C ALA A 45 -13.60 -3.01 -10.77
N THR A 46 -12.95 -3.22 -9.63
CA THR A 46 -13.25 -2.55 -8.36
C THR A 46 -12.11 -1.71 -7.82
N LEU A 47 -11.21 -1.27 -8.69
CA LEU A 47 -10.08 -0.43 -8.28
C LEU A 47 -10.55 0.89 -7.66
N SER A 48 -9.71 1.43 -6.77
CA SER A 48 -9.83 2.80 -6.29
C SER A 48 -8.70 3.64 -6.89
N PHE A 49 -9.05 4.61 -7.73
CA PHE A 49 -8.13 5.55 -8.36
C PHE A 49 -7.96 6.81 -7.51
N MET A 50 -6.71 7.20 -7.28
CA MET A 50 -6.33 8.44 -6.61
C MET A 50 -5.71 9.36 -7.66
N VAL A 51 -6.46 10.36 -8.11
CA VAL A 51 -6.11 11.12 -9.30
C VAL A 51 -5.58 12.51 -8.96
N GLY A 52 -4.40 12.85 -9.47
CA GLY A 52 -3.83 14.20 -9.49
C GLY A 52 -3.76 14.75 -10.91
N GLY A 53 -3.95 16.06 -11.06
CA GLY A 53 -3.82 16.79 -12.33
C GLY A 53 -4.97 17.80 -12.56
N PRO A 54 -5.06 18.40 -13.77
CA PRO A 54 -6.09 19.38 -14.08
C PRO A 54 -7.50 18.80 -13.98
N GLU A 55 -8.43 19.54 -13.37
CA GLU A 55 -9.84 19.12 -13.23
C GLU A 55 -10.52 18.85 -14.58
N THR A 56 -10.18 19.64 -15.61
CA THR A 56 -10.67 19.42 -16.98
C THR A 56 -10.22 18.09 -17.57
N ALA A 57 -9.01 17.64 -17.26
CA ALA A 57 -8.52 16.32 -17.67
C ALA A 57 -9.17 15.21 -16.84
N PHE A 58 -9.33 15.44 -15.54
CA PHE A 58 -10.02 14.51 -14.63
C PHE A 58 -11.43 14.19 -15.13
N HIS A 59 -12.26 15.20 -15.45
CA HIS A 59 -13.61 14.99 -15.96
C HIS A 59 -13.64 14.23 -17.30
N LYS A 60 -12.65 14.44 -18.17
CA LYS A 60 -12.53 13.67 -19.42
C LYS A 60 -12.13 12.22 -19.19
N ALA A 61 -11.26 11.96 -18.22
CA ALA A 61 -10.76 10.63 -17.91
C ALA A 61 -11.74 9.80 -17.05
N CYS A 62 -12.56 10.45 -16.23
CA CYS A 62 -13.45 9.78 -15.26
C CYS A 62 -14.29 8.65 -15.90
N PRO A 63 -14.98 8.85 -17.05
CA PRO A 63 -15.77 7.79 -17.67
C PRO A 63 -14.94 6.56 -18.08
N ILE A 64 -13.65 6.73 -18.36
CA ILE A 64 -12.73 5.63 -18.71
C ILE A 64 -12.26 4.93 -17.43
N LEU A 65 -11.93 5.69 -16.39
CA LEU A 65 -11.48 5.15 -15.11
C LEU A 65 -12.59 4.38 -14.39
N ASP A 66 -13.84 4.84 -14.50
CA ASP A 66 -15.03 4.20 -13.93
C ASP A 66 -15.32 2.81 -14.53
N VAL A 67 -14.79 2.49 -15.72
CA VAL A 67 -14.89 1.13 -16.29
C VAL A 67 -14.02 0.13 -15.51
N MET A 68 -12.93 0.60 -14.91
CA MET A 68 -11.96 -0.24 -14.19
C MET A 68 -12.10 -0.15 -12.66
N GLY A 69 -12.83 0.86 -12.18
CA GLY A 69 -12.82 1.26 -10.77
C GLY A 69 -14.21 1.42 -10.18
N LYS A 70 -14.32 1.20 -8.88
CA LYS A 70 -15.53 1.53 -8.09
C LYS A 70 -15.41 2.87 -7.38
N ARG A 71 -14.21 3.45 -7.30
CA ARG A 71 -13.95 4.74 -6.66
C ARG A 71 -12.92 5.49 -7.49
N VAL A 72 -13.27 6.67 -7.98
CA VAL A 72 -12.35 7.55 -8.70
C VAL A 72 -12.41 8.92 -8.01
N LEU A 73 -11.31 9.30 -7.36
CA LEU A 73 -11.25 10.50 -6.52
C LEU A 73 -10.17 11.46 -7.02
N HIS A 74 -10.53 12.74 -7.17
CA HIS A 74 -9.58 13.79 -7.52
C HIS A 74 -8.99 14.42 -6.25
N PHE A 75 -7.67 14.35 -6.10
CA PHE A 75 -6.91 14.83 -4.94
C PHE A 75 -6.23 16.18 -5.18
N GLY A 76 -6.46 16.82 -6.33
CA GLY A 76 -5.94 18.14 -6.67
C GLY A 76 -4.91 18.11 -7.82
N PRO A 77 -3.89 18.98 -7.80
CA PRO A 77 -2.98 19.17 -8.93
C PRO A 77 -2.08 17.96 -9.18
N ALA A 78 -1.23 18.04 -10.21
CA ALA A 78 -0.29 16.99 -10.54
C ALA A 78 0.59 16.58 -9.34
N GLY A 79 0.73 15.27 -9.14
CA GLY A 79 1.43 14.66 -8.01
C GLY A 79 0.54 14.39 -6.79
N SER A 80 -0.67 14.96 -6.70
CA SER A 80 -1.58 14.69 -5.60
C SER A 80 -2.06 13.24 -5.53
N GLY A 81 -2.21 12.56 -6.67
CA GLY A 81 -2.56 11.15 -6.72
C GLY A 81 -1.47 10.28 -6.09
N GLN A 82 -0.20 10.54 -6.45
CA GLN A 82 0.96 9.89 -5.85
C GLN A 82 1.09 10.19 -4.35
N ALA A 83 0.81 11.42 -3.92
CA ALA A 83 0.83 11.79 -2.51
C ALA A 83 -0.26 11.02 -1.72
N ALA A 84 -1.48 10.96 -2.25
CA ALA A 84 -2.58 10.19 -1.67
C ALA A 84 -2.22 8.70 -1.56
N LYS A 85 -1.61 8.13 -2.61
CA LYS A 85 -1.16 6.74 -2.61
C LYS A 85 -0.09 6.45 -1.56
N ALA A 86 0.87 7.34 -1.40
CA ALA A 86 1.92 7.23 -0.40
C ALA A 86 1.33 7.19 1.03
N CYS A 87 0.41 8.11 1.34
CA CYS A 87 -0.30 8.13 2.62
C CYS A 87 -1.15 6.86 2.82
N HIS A 88 -1.92 6.47 1.80
CA HIS A 88 -2.78 5.29 1.86
C HIS A 88 -1.98 4.00 2.12
N ASN A 89 -0.90 3.77 1.38
CA ASN A 89 -0.11 2.55 1.55
C ASN A 89 0.73 2.58 2.82
N MET A 90 1.06 3.76 3.37
CA MET A 90 1.63 3.86 4.72
C MET A 90 0.66 3.35 5.78
N ILE A 91 -0.63 3.72 5.71
CA ILE A 91 -1.68 3.16 6.57
C ILE A 91 -1.70 1.63 6.43
N CYS A 92 -1.76 1.11 5.19
CA CYS A 92 -1.78 -0.32 4.94
C CYS A 92 -0.59 -1.07 5.57
N GLY A 93 0.63 -0.54 5.39
CA GLY A 93 1.84 -1.16 5.94
C GLY A 93 1.86 -1.15 7.47
N ILE A 94 1.52 -0.01 8.10
CA ILE A 94 1.49 0.12 9.56
C ILE A 94 0.42 -0.81 10.15
N THR A 95 -0.80 -0.78 9.61
CA THR A 95 -1.89 -1.64 10.09
C THR A 95 -1.56 -3.11 9.93
N SER A 96 -0.88 -3.50 8.85
CA SER A 96 -0.44 -4.89 8.65
C SER A 96 0.50 -5.36 9.76
N LEU A 97 1.45 -4.52 10.18
CA LEU A 97 2.36 -4.86 11.28
C LEU A 97 1.64 -4.89 12.62
N ALA A 98 0.73 -3.94 12.87
CA ALA A 98 -0.07 -3.91 14.09
C ALA A 98 -0.94 -5.17 14.24
N VAL A 99 -1.65 -5.57 13.17
CA VAL A 99 -2.43 -6.82 13.15
C VAL A 99 -1.53 -8.00 13.44
N ARG A 100 -0.41 -8.12 12.70
CA ARG A 100 0.56 -9.20 12.85
C ARG A 100 1.09 -9.35 14.28
N GLU A 101 1.57 -8.26 14.88
CA GLU A 101 2.10 -8.26 16.25
C GLU A 101 1.03 -8.60 17.28
N SER A 102 -0.20 -8.12 17.06
CA SER A 102 -1.33 -8.44 17.94
C SER A 102 -1.70 -9.92 17.90
N PHE A 103 -1.71 -10.55 16.72
CA PHE A 103 -1.98 -11.99 16.58
C PHE A 103 -0.86 -12.85 17.18
N ALA A 104 0.40 -12.50 16.95
CA ALA A 104 1.53 -13.20 17.55
C ALA A 104 1.51 -13.09 19.10
N LEU A 105 1.16 -11.91 19.63
CA LEU A 105 0.98 -11.74 21.07
C LEU A 105 -0.22 -12.55 21.60
N ALA A 106 -1.34 -12.53 20.89
CA ALA A 106 -2.54 -13.30 21.25
C ALA A 106 -2.23 -14.81 21.35
N GLU A 107 -1.46 -15.35 20.40
CA GLU A 107 -0.99 -16.74 20.42
C GLU A 107 -0.12 -17.02 21.65
N ARG A 108 0.86 -16.15 21.95
CA ARG A 108 1.72 -16.29 23.14
C ARG A 108 0.94 -16.21 24.46
N LEU A 109 -0.18 -15.49 24.47
CA LEU A 109 -1.10 -15.41 25.60
C LEU A 109 -2.12 -16.56 25.66
N GLY A 110 -2.08 -17.49 24.70
CA GLY A 110 -2.94 -18.67 24.67
C GLY A 110 -4.36 -18.39 24.16
N LEU A 111 -4.57 -17.30 23.42
CA LEU A 111 -5.87 -17.00 22.81
C LEU A 111 -6.10 -17.85 21.55
N ASP A 112 -7.35 -18.26 21.34
CA ASP A 112 -7.76 -18.87 20.08
C ASP A 112 -7.75 -17.82 18.96
N ALA A 113 -6.99 -18.10 17.89
CA ALA A 113 -6.77 -17.13 16.81
C ALA A 113 -8.06 -16.80 16.04
N ARG A 114 -9.00 -17.74 15.94
CA ARG A 114 -10.29 -17.53 15.26
C ARG A 114 -11.21 -16.64 16.09
N GLN A 115 -11.37 -16.93 17.38
CA GLN A 115 -12.13 -16.07 18.29
C GLN A 115 -11.55 -14.66 18.37
N PHE A 116 -10.22 -14.53 18.40
CA PHE A 116 -9.57 -13.22 18.39
C PHE A 116 -9.81 -12.46 17.08
N TYR A 117 -9.73 -13.15 15.94
CA TYR A 117 -10.09 -12.58 14.64
C TYR A 117 -11.55 -12.10 14.60
N GLU A 118 -12.50 -12.91 15.05
CA GLU A 118 -13.92 -12.56 15.07
C GLU A 118 -14.18 -11.31 15.92
N LEU A 119 -13.56 -11.23 17.11
CA LEU A 119 -13.61 -10.03 17.95
C LEU A 119 -13.06 -8.80 17.22
N CYS A 120 -11.86 -8.90 16.64
CA CYS A 120 -11.23 -7.76 15.98
C CYS A 120 -12.01 -7.31 14.75
N ALA A 121 -12.55 -8.24 13.95
CA ALA A 121 -13.34 -7.93 12.76
C ALA A 121 -14.71 -7.34 13.10
N GLY A 122 -15.29 -7.72 14.25
CA GLY A 122 -16.59 -7.23 14.71
C GLY A 122 -16.56 -5.97 15.58
N ALA A 123 -15.38 -5.43 15.91
CA ALA A 123 -15.24 -4.35 16.89
C ALA A 123 -14.29 -3.23 16.43
N ALA A 124 -13.83 -2.39 17.37
CA ALA A 124 -13.05 -1.18 17.08
C ALA A 124 -11.68 -1.42 16.41
N ALA A 125 -11.17 -2.65 16.43
CA ALA A 125 -9.94 -3.02 15.75
C ALA A 125 -10.13 -3.35 14.25
N GLN A 126 -11.36 -3.24 13.74
CA GLN A 126 -11.70 -3.58 12.36
C GLN A 126 -10.88 -2.75 11.37
N SER A 127 -10.40 -3.41 10.31
CA SER A 127 -9.77 -2.75 9.18
C SER A 127 -9.82 -3.65 7.95
N TRP A 128 -9.71 -3.05 6.75
CA TRP A 128 -9.61 -3.83 5.51
C TRP A 128 -8.43 -4.80 5.53
N ILE A 129 -7.29 -4.39 6.10
CA ILE A 129 -6.08 -5.21 6.22
C ILE A 129 -6.32 -6.42 7.11
N LEU A 130 -7.04 -6.27 8.23
CA LEU A 130 -7.38 -7.40 9.09
C LEU A 130 -8.21 -8.46 8.34
N GLU A 131 -9.30 -8.05 7.69
CA GLU A 131 -10.23 -8.98 7.05
C GLU A 131 -9.65 -9.62 5.78
N ASN A 132 -8.91 -8.86 4.98
CA ASN A 132 -8.46 -9.29 3.66
C ASN A 132 -7.01 -9.82 3.67
N ARG A 133 -6.26 -9.54 4.73
CA ARG A 133 -4.85 -9.89 4.88
C ARG A 133 -4.53 -10.42 6.28
N CYS A 134 -5.52 -11.06 6.94
CA CYS A 134 -5.29 -11.80 8.17
C CYS A 134 -4.06 -12.69 8.01
N PRO A 135 -3.05 -12.56 8.90
CA PRO A 135 -1.75 -13.16 8.68
C PRO A 135 -1.67 -14.64 9.09
N VAL A 136 -2.67 -15.17 9.80
CA VAL A 136 -2.67 -16.53 10.35
C VAL A 136 -3.37 -17.49 9.37
N PRO A 137 -2.68 -18.56 8.89
CA PRO A 137 -3.28 -19.54 7.99
C PRO A 137 -4.52 -20.21 8.59
N GLY A 138 -5.60 -20.33 7.82
CA GLY A 138 -6.83 -21.05 8.23
C GLY A 138 -7.76 -20.29 9.18
N VAL A 139 -7.41 -19.05 9.56
CA VAL A 139 -8.28 -18.18 10.38
C VAL A 139 -9.32 -17.46 9.53
N ALA A 140 -8.92 -16.95 8.37
CA ALA A 140 -9.81 -16.31 7.41
C ALA A 140 -9.70 -16.99 6.03
N ASP A 141 -10.84 -17.41 5.47
CA ASP A 141 -10.90 -18.34 4.34
C ASP A 141 -10.45 -17.74 2.99
N ASN A 142 -10.32 -16.41 2.89
CA ASN A 142 -9.99 -15.69 1.66
C ASN A 142 -8.79 -14.74 1.80
N THR A 143 -7.77 -15.13 2.58
CA THR A 143 -6.55 -14.33 2.73
C THR A 143 -5.34 -15.03 2.10
N PRO A 144 -4.28 -14.29 1.74
CA PRO A 144 -3.05 -14.88 1.24
C PRO A 144 -2.45 -15.93 2.19
N ALA A 145 -2.56 -15.75 3.51
CA ALA A 145 -2.03 -16.69 4.50
C ALA A 145 -2.63 -18.11 4.36
N SER A 146 -3.93 -18.19 4.05
CA SER A 146 -4.63 -19.45 3.78
C SER A 146 -4.29 -20.06 2.40
N ASN A 147 -3.48 -19.38 1.59
CA ASN A 147 -3.07 -19.78 0.25
C ASN A 147 -1.54 -19.81 0.09
N SER A 148 -0.83 -20.24 1.13
CA SER A 148 0.65 -20.28 1.18
C SER A 148 1.32 -18.93 0.90
N TYR A 149 0.65 -17.84 1.28
CA TYR A 149 1.07 -16.45 1.04
C TYR A 149 1.36 -16.11 -0.43
N ARG A 150 0.72 -16.81 -1.37
CA ARG A 150 0.77 -16.41 -2.79
C ARG A 150 0.33 -14.94 -2.91
N PRO A 151 1.09 -14.10 -3.63
CA PRO A 151 0.94 -12.65 -3.54
C PRO A 151 -0.38 -12.18 -4.14
N GLY A 152 -1.19 -11.50 -3.33
CA GLY A 152 -2.11 -10.48 -3.84
C GLY A 152 -1.37 -9.14 -3.99
N PHE A 153 -0.49 -8.80 -3.06
CA PHE A 153 0.41 -7.66 -3.19
C PHE A 153 1.79 -8.00 -2.61
N ALA A 154 2.81 -8.10 -3.46
CA ALA A 154 4.13 -8.57 -3.06
C ALA A 154 4.78 -7.67 -1.99
N ALA A 155 5.47 -8.26 -1.02
CA ALA A 155 6.10 -7.53 0.07
C ALA A 155 7.16 -6.52 -0.41
N GLY A 156 7.89 -6.86 -1.48
CA GLY A 156 8.81 -5.92 -2.14
C GLY A 156 8.12 -4.65 -2.66
N LEU A 157 6.87 -4.75 -3.11
CA LEU A 157 6.08 -3.59 -3.54
C LEU A 157 5.62 -2.74 -2.36
N MET A 158 5.22 -3.36 -1.24
CA MET A 158 4.91 -2.65 0.00
C MET A 158 6.14 -1.91 0.53
N ALA A 159 7.30 -2.55 0.57
CA ALA A 159 8.55 -1.92 0.98
C ALA A 159 8.88 -0.71 0.10
N LYS A 160 8.68 -0.82 -1.23
CA LYS A 160 8.87 0.28 -2.18
C LYS A 160 7.89 1.43 -1.90
N ASP A 161 6.61 1.16 -1.68
CA ASP A 161 5.61 2.21 -1.40
C ASP A 161 5.84 2.90 -0.05
N LEU A 162 6.27 2.16 0.98
CA LEU A 162 6.64 2.73 2.27
C LEU A 162 7.87 3.65 2.16
N ARG A 163 8.88 3.27 1.35
CA ARG A 163 10.00 4.17 1.04
C ARG A 163 9.53 5.44 0.32
N LEU A 164 8.58 5.35 -0.61
CA LEU A 164 7.99 6.53 -1.26
C LEU A 164 7.27 7.44 -0.24
N ALA A 165 6.58 6.85 0.75
CA ALA A 165 5.97 7.60 1.84
C ALA A 165 7.02 8.31 2.71
N GLN A 166 8.12 7.63 3.08
CA GLN A 166 9.21 8.26 3.84
C GLN A 166 9.90 9.38 3.06
N GLN A 167 10.08 9.22 1.74
CA GLN A 167 10.61 10.28 0.88
C GLN A 167 9.67 11.49 0.83
N ALA A 168 8.35 11.27 0.73
CA ALA A 168 7.37 12.34 0.75
C ALA A 168 7.36 13.07 2.10
N ALA A 169 7.39 12.32 3.21
CA ALA A 169 7.45 12.86 4.56
C ALA A 169 8.71 13.73 4.77
N SER A 170 9.87 13.23 4.35
CA SER A 170 11.14 13.99 4.39
C SER A 170 11.07 15.26 3.55
N ALA A 171 10.46 15.22 2.36
CA ALA A 171 10.37 16.37 1.47
C ALA A 171 9.49 17.50 2.03
N CYS A 172 8.49 17.20 2.86
CA CYS A 172 7.64 18.20 3.51
C CYS A 172 8.00 18.48 4.98
N GLY A 173 9.09 17.90 5.49
CA GLY A 173 9.51 18.09 6.89
C GLY A 173 8.61 17.40 7.92
N GLN A 174 7.78 16.43 7.50
CA GLN A 174 6.90 15.68 8.39
C GLN A 174 7.61 14.45 8.94
N THR A 175 7.48 14.22 10.25
CA THR A 175 7.93 12.98 10.88
C THR A 175 6.81 11.92 10.85
N THR A 176 7.19 10.67 10.55
CA THR A 176 6.25 9.53 10.48
C THR A 176 6.86 8.30 11.18
N PRO A 177 7.03 8.32 12.52
CA PRO A 177 7.80 7.29 13.24
C PRO A 177 7.30 5.86 13.01
N PHE A 178 5.99 5.64 13.03
CA PHE A 178 5.42 4.32 12.71
C PHE A 178 5.63 3.93 11.25
N GLY A 179 5.56 4.90 10.33
CA GLY A 179 5.86 4.67 8.91
C GLY A 179 7.33 4.31 8.69
N ALA A 180 8.25 4.94 9.42
CA ALA A 180 9.68 4.63 9.38
C ALA A 180 9.95 3.21 9.89
N ALA A 181 9.38 2.85 11.04
CA ALA A 181 9.48 1.50 11.58
C ALA A 181 8.90 0.45 10.62
N ALA A 182 7.74 0.73 10.01
CA ALA A 182 7.16 -0.14 8.99
C ALA A 182 8.07 -0.28 7.77
N THR A 183 8.66 0.82 7.30
CA THR A 183 9.59 0.85 6.17
C THR A 183 10.80 -0.03 6.42
N GLU A 184 11.38 0.06 7.61
CA GLU A 184 12.52 -0.77 8.03
C GLU A 184 12.15 -2.26 7.99
N ARG A 185 11.04 -2.64 8.62
CA ARG A 185 10.59 -4.03 8.70
C ARG A 185 10.29 -4.64 7.33
N PHE A 186 9.53 -3.93 6.49
CA PHE A 186 9.23 -4.40 5.14
C PHE A 186 10.47 -4.41 4.23
N SER A 187 11.40 -3.47 4.40
CA SER A 187 12.65 -3.47 3.63
C SER A 187 13.55 -4.64 4.01
N ALA A 188 13.63 -4.98 5.29
CA ALA A 188 14.36 -6.16 5.76
C ALA A 188 13.73 -7.47 5.25
N PHE A 189 12.40 -7.56 5.21
CA PHE A 189 11.72 -8.73 4.65
C PHE A 189 11.91 -8.84 3.12
N ALA A 190 11.88 -7.71 2.42
CA ALA A 190 11.98 -7.66 0.95
C ALA A 190 13.36 -8.00 0.38
N VAL A 191 14.38 -8.23 1.21
CA VAL A 191 15.71 -8.72 0.78
C VAL A 191 15.91 -10.22 1.00
N GLY A 192 14.97 -10.90 1.67
CA GLY A 192 15.02 -12.35 1.87
C GLY A 192 14.39 -13.13 0.73
N ASP A 193 14.48 -14.47 0.82
CA ASP A 193 13.95 -15.39 -0.21
C ASP A 193 12.41 -15.29 -0.39
N ASP A 194 11.71 -14.77 0.63
CA ASP A 194 10.25 -14.60 0.66
C ASP A 194 9.77 -13.25 0.09
N ALA A 195 10.65 -12.42 -0.51
CA ALA A 195 10.30 -11.09 -1.01
C ALA A 195 9.16 -11.06 -2.06
N GLY A 196 8.98 -12.19 -2.77
CA GLY A 196 7.92 -12.40 -3.76
C GLY A 196 6.57 -12.79 -3.17
N LEU A 197 6.50 -13.13 -1.88
CA LEU A 197 5.25 -13.47 -1.20
C LEU A 197 4.39 -12.22 -0.94
N ASP A 198 3.13 -12.44 -0.59
CA ASP A 198 2.24 -11.37 -0.13
C ASP A 198 2.87 -10.63 1.06
N PHE A 199 2.64 -9.32 1.15
CA PHE A 199 3.15 -8.51 2.26
C PHE A 199 2.68 -8.99 3.64
N SER A 200 1.56 -9.72 3.75
CA SER A 200 1.17 -10.36 5.01
C SER A 200 2.13 -11.47 5.47
N ALA A 201 2.96 -12.03 4.57
CA ALA A 201 3.95 -13.06 4.86
C ALA A 201 5.05 -12.61 5.82
N VAL A 202 5.20 -11.29 6.04
CA VAL A 202 6.08 -10.75 7.08
C VAL A 202 5.73 -11.28 8.48
N TYR A 203 4.55 -11.87 8.66
CA TYR A 203 4.19 -12.67 9.85
C TYR A 203 5.18 -13.79 10.14
N ARG A 204 5.66 -14.51 9.12
CA ARG A 204 6.59 -15.65 9.27
C ARG A 204 7.95 -15.27 9.87
N THR A 205 8.26 -13.98 9.96
CA THR A 205 9.51 -13.50 10.58
C THR A 205 9.43 -13.36 12.09
N LEU A 206 8.23 -13.36 12.68
CA LEU A 206 8.03 -13.23 14.12
C LEU A 206 8.28 -14.55 14.87
N ASP A 207 8.08 -15.69 14.22
CA ASP A 207 8.32 -17.01 14.83
C ASP A 207 9.80 -17.27 15.15
N ASN A 208 10.70 -16.47 14.55
CA ASN A 208 12.13 -16.53 14.77
C ASN A 208 12.64 -15.47 15.79
N GLN A 209 11.75 -14.80 16.53
CA GLN A 209 12.10 -13.82 17.57
C GLN A 209 11.65 -14.25 18.98
#